data_AF-A0A7S0TDU2-F1
#
_entry.id   AF-A0A7S0TDU2-F1
#
_cell.length_a   1.000
_cell.length_b   1.000
_cell.length_c   1.000
_cell.angle_alpha   90.00
_cell.angle_beta   90.00
_cell.angle_gamma   90.00
#
_symmetry.space_group_name_H-M   'P 1'
#
loop_
_entity.id
_entity.type
_entity.pdbx_description
1 polymer ?
#
loop_
_entity_poly.entity_id
_entity_poly.type
_entity_poly.pdbx_seq_one_letter_code
_entity_poly.pdbx_strand_id
1 'polypeptide(L)'
;MQPQTPPTTKRCDPEYIAVILAASQGARLYPLTSEYPEGVPKHLLPLSPLNPAACGDESNSSGAASLLQRLLLKTYDSGFEMAVVAIHKDDMQTFPFLLGGLCTIASNDPIF
;
A
#
# COMPACT_ATOMS: atom_id res chain seq x y z
N MET A 1 -30.62 -29.50 -11.26
CA MET A 1 -30.89 -28.23 -10.54
C MET A 1 -29.59 -27.83 -9.88
N GLN A 2 -28.90 -26.84 -10.44
CA GLN A 2 -27.59 -26.40 -9.95
C GLN A 2 -27.83 -25.30 -8.90
N PRO A 3 -27.26 -25.37 -7.68
CA PRO A 3 -27.45 -24.32 -6.69
C PRO A 3 -26.74 -23.05 -7.16
N GLN A 4 -27.47 -21.94 -7.30
CA GLN A 4 -26.85 -20.64 -7.50
C GLN A 4 -26.25 -20.18 -6.17
N THR A 5 -24.93 -20.04 -6.12
CA THR A 5 -24.25 -19.33 -5.03
C THR A 5 -24.51 -17.83 -5.17
N PRO A 6 -24.84 -17.10 -4.09
CA PRO A 6 -25.08 -15.66 -4.16
C PRO A 6 -23.77 -14.95 -4.51
N PRO A 7 -23.81 -13.86 -5.32
CA PRO A 7 -22.65 -13.03 -5.57
C PRO A 7 -22.24 -12.36 -4.26
N THR A 8 -21.13 -12.79 -3.67
CA THR A 8 -20.51 -12.08 -2.55
C THR A 8 -19.75 -10.87 -3.08
N THR A 9 -20.48 -9.82 -3.46
CA THR A 9 -19.88 -8.49 -3.61
C THR A 9 -19.64 -7.96 -2.20
N LYS A 10 -18.48 -8.26 -1.62
CA LYS A 10 -18.00 -7.65 -0.37
C LYS A 10 -17.62 -6.19 -0.63
N ARG A 11 -18.58 -5.37 -1.08
CA ARG A 11 -18.41 -3.92 -1.07
C ARG A 11 -18.79 -3.46 0.33
N CYS A 12 -17.87 -2.79 1.01
CA CYS A 12 -18.25 -2.08 2.23
C CYS A 12 -19.23 -0.97 1.84
N ASP A 13 -20.08 -0.57 2.78
CA ASP A 13 -20.92 0.62 2.60
C ASP A 13 -20.01 1.80 2.24
N PRO A 14 -20.31 2.59 1.18
CA PRO A 14 -19.53 3.78 0.83
C PRO A 14 -19.39 4.80 1.98
N GLU A 15 -20.22 4.68 3.02
CA GLU A 15 -20.10 5.48 4.24
C GLU A 15 -18.87 5.12 5.11
N TYR A 16 -18.24 3.95 4.93
CA TYR A 16 -17.09 3.54 5.73
C TYR A 16 -15.76 4.06 5.16
N ILE A 17 -15.00 4.73 6.02
CA ILE A 17 -13.66 5.26 5.71
C ILE A 17 -12.60 4.43 6.44
N ALA A 18 -11.60 3.96 5.71
CA ALA A 18 -10.42 3.35 6.32
C ALA A 18 -9.46 4.42 6.83
N VAL A 19 -9.07 4.37 8.10
CA VAL A 19 -8.07 5.29 8.67
C VAL A 19 -6.77 4.55 8.92
N ILE A 20 -5.69 4.97 8.26
CA ILE A 20 -4.35 4.40 8.37
C ILE A 20 -3.46 5.35 9.16
N LEU A 21 -3.01 4.93 10.34
CA LEU A 21 -2.09 5.69 11.18
C LEU A 21 -0.64 5.36 10.80
N ALA A 22 -0.05 6.20 9.94
CA ALA A 22 1.30 6.02 9.42
C ALA A 22 2.34 6.73 10.32
N ALA A 23 2.69 6.07 11.42
CA ALA A 23 3.76 6.54 12.30
C ALA A 23 5.13 6.34 11.64
N SER A 24 5.85 7.44 11.36
CA SER A 24 7.11 7.42 10.60
C SER A 24 8.25 6.69 11.33
N GLN A 25 8.38 6.87 12.65
CA GLN A 25 9.48 6.29 13.44
C GLN A 25 9.08 5.00 14.17
N GLY A 26 10.00 4.06 14.34
CA GLY A 26 9.85 3.02 15.37
C GLY A 26 11.16 2.49 15.91
N ALA A 27 11.32 2.63 17.23
CA ALA A 27 12.53 2.31 17.97
C ALA A 27 13.05 0.87 17.76
N ARG A 28 12.16 -0.08 17.46
CA ARG A 28 12.53 -1.50 17.21
C ARG A 28 13.16 -1.74 15.85
N LEU A 29 13.02 -0.79 14.92
CA LEU A 29 13.60 -0.82 13.58
C LEU A 29 14.83 0.08 13.52
N TYR A 30 15.55 0.23 14.63
CA TYR A 30 16.86 0.89 14.65
C TYR A 30 17.88 0.02 13.89
N PRO A 31 18.75 0.59 13.04
CA PRO A 31 18.89 2.02 12.73
C PRO A 31 18.00 2.51 11.55
N LEU A 32 17.26 1.62 10.90
CA LEU A 32 16.55 1.87 9.63
C LEU A 32 15.58 3.06 9.66
N THR A 33 14.94 3.33 10.81
CA THR A 33 13.88 4.35 10.93
C THR A 33 14.19 5.44 11.97
N SER A 34 15.36 5.38 12.61
CA SER A 34 15.74 6.22 13.75
C SER A 34 16.41 7.53 13.37
N GLU A 35 16.99 7.63 12.18
CA GLU A 35 17.74 8.82 11.74
C GLU A 35 16.84 9.87 11.07
N TYR A 36 15.56 9.89 11.40
CA TYR A 36 14.64 10.82 10.79
C TYR A 36 15.05 12.29 11.07
N PRO A 37 15.12 13.18 10.06
CA PRO A 37 14.52 13.07 8.71
C PRO A 37 15.36 12.36 7.64
N GLU A 38 16.59 11.94 7.93
CA GLU A 38 17.47 11.23 7.00
C GLU A 38 17.06 9.76 6.80
N GLY A 39 16.42 9.16 7.81
CA GLY A 39 15.88 7.79 7.76
C GLY A 39 14.59 7.64 6.94
N VAL A 40 14.30 6.41 6.50
CA VAL A 40 13.08 6.09 5.74
C VAL A 40 11.90 5.85 6.71
N PRO A 41 10.71 6.46 6.49
CA PRO A 41 9.53 6.16 7.29
C PRO A 41 9.19 4.68 7.27
N LYS A 42 8.82 4.12 8.42
CA LYS A 42 8.52 2.69 8.58
C LYS A 42 7.60 2.12 7.51
N HIS A 43 6.52 2.82 7.21
CA HIS A 43 5.50 2.37 6.27
C HIS A 43 5.95 2.48 4.80
N LEU A 44 7.06 3.16 4.52
CA LEU A 44 7.68 3.17 3.20
C LEU A 44 8.76 2.10 3.03
N LEU A 45 9.17 1.42 4.11
CA LEU A 45 10.12 0.32 4.01
C LEU A 45 9.58 -0.78 3.08
N PRO A 46 10.42 -1.31 2.17
CA PRO A 46 10.03 -2.42 1.32
C PRO A 46 9.82 -3.67 2.16
N LEU A 47 8.74 -4.39 1.90
CA LEU A 47 8.62 -5.79 2.31
C LEU A 47 9.29 -6.66 1.23
N SER A 48 10.61 -6.59 1.13
CA SER A 48 11.31 -7.57 0.29
C SER A 48 11.06 -8.97 0.86
N PRO A 49 10.89 -10.01 0.01
CA PRO A 49 11.17 -11.36 0.47
C PRO A 49 12.67 -11.38 0.83
N LEU A 50 13.08 -12.14 1.84
CA LEU A 50 14.48 -12.28 2.26
C LEU A 50 15.36 -12.99 1.20
N ASN A 51 15.19 -12.72 -0.11
CA ASN A 51 15.94 -13.34 -1.20
C ASN A 51 16.37 -12.31 -2.26
N PRO A 52 17.67 -11.99 -2.35
CA PRO A 52 18.23 -11.13 -3.40
C PRO A 52 18.35 -11.80 -4.78
N ALA A 53 17.97 -13.08 -4.92
CA ALA A 53 18.06 -13.83 -6.18
C ALA A 53 16.88 -13.65 -7.15
N ALA A 54 15.88 -12.82 -6.81
CA ALA A 54 14.68 -12.59 -7.64
C ALA A 54 14.73 -11.29 -8.46
N CYS A 55 15.92 -10.73 -8.69
CA CYS A 55 16.15 -9.78 -9.78
C CYS A 55 16.33 -10.57 -11.08
N GLY A 56 15.27 -11.28 -11.48
CA GLY A 56 15.18 -12.06 -12.70
C GLY A 56 13.86 -11.72 -13.36
N ASP A 57 13.95 -11.48 -14.66
CA ASP A 57 12.97 -10.95 -15.58
C ASP A 57 11.54 -11.53 -15.49
N GLU A 58 10.59 -10.73 -15.98
CA GLU A 58 9.22 -11.09 -16.43
C GLU A 58 8.05 -11.19 -15.40
N SER A 59 7.15 -10.19 -15.54
CA SER A 59 5.71 -10.21 -15.20
C SER A 59 5.32 -10.23 -13.70
N ASN A 60 4.68 -9.14 -13.25
CA ASN A 60 4.08 -8.89 -11.91
C ASN A 60 5.03 -8.42 -10.79
N SER A 61 5.37 -7.14 -10.87
CA SER A 61 6.22 -6.29 -10.01
C SER A 61 5.78 -6.11 -8.53
N SER A 62 5.43 -7.17 -7.79
CA SER A 62 4.96 -7.05 -6.39
C SER A 62 6.08 -7.16 -5.32
N GLY A 63 7.30 -7.52 -5.73
CA GLY A 63 8.43 -7.80 -4.83
C GLY A 63 9.05 -6.59 -4.12
N ALA A 64 8.82 -5.38 -4.62
CA ALA A 64 9.38 -4.12 -4.11
C ALA A 64 8.35 -3.19 -3.44
N ALA A 65 7.09 -3.62 -3.34
CA ALA A 65 6.02 -2.78 -2.80
C ALA A 65 6.24 -2.44 -1.32
N SER A 66 6.10 -1.17 -0.97
CA SER A 66 6.21 -0.70 0.41
C SER A 66 5.08 -1.26 1.28
N LEU A 67 5.29 -1.23 2.60
CA LEU A 67 4.26 -1.58 3.58
C LEU A 67 2.95 -0.81 3.35
N LEU A 68 3.05 0.50 3.10
CA LEU A 68 1.91 1.38 2.85
C LEU A 68 1.19 0.99 1.56
N GLN A 69 1.91 0.70 0.47
CA GLN A 69 1.30 0.28 -0.79
C GLN A 69 0.49 -1.00 -0.62
N ARG A 70 1.04 -2.01 0.05
CA ARG A 70 0.34 -3.28 0.28
C ARG A 70 -0.88 -3.11 1.18
N LEU A 71 -0.80 -2.22 2.17
CA LEU A 71 -1.92 -1.92 3.04
C LEU A 71 -3.05 -1.21 2.28
N LEU A 72 -2.72 -0.26 1.39
CA LEU A 72 -3.70 0.42 0.54
C LEU A 72 -4.40 -0.56 -0.42
N LEU A 73 -3.64 -1.46 -1.06
CA LEU A 73 -4.22 -2.51 -1.91
C LEU A 73 -5.17 -3.42 -1.13
N LYS A 74 -4.76 -3.89 0.06
CA LYS A 74 -5.65 -4.71 0.90
C LYS A 74 -6.88 -3.95 1.39
N THR A 75 -6.76 -2.65 1.63
CA THR A 75 -7.88 -1.80 2.01
C THR A 75 -8.90 -1.72 0.88
N TYR A 76 -8.42 -1.54 -0.35
CA TYR A 76 -9.24 -1.58 -1.55
C TYR A 76 -9.89 -2.95 -1.78
N ASP A 77 -9.11 -4.04 -1.69
CA ASP A 77 -9.62 -5.42 -1.82
C ASP A 77 -10.66 -5.79 -0.74
N SER A 78 -10.64 -5.08 0.40
CA SER A 78 -11.63 -5.23 1.47
C SER A 78 -12.92 -4.46 1.21
N GLY A 79 -13.01 -3.70 0.12
CA GLY A 79 -14.20 -2.98 -0.30
C GLY A 79 -14.31 -1.54 0.21
N PHE A 80 -13.25 -0.97 0.78
CA PHE A 80 -13.23 0.45 1.16
C PHE A 80 -12.96 1.33 -0.05
N GLU A 81 -13.86 2.28 -0.32
CA GLU A 81 -13.73 3.24 -1.41
C GLU A 81 -12.91 4.48 -1.01
N MET A 82 -12.78 4.74 0.30
CA MET A 82 -12.02 5.87 0.83
C MET A 82 -11.04 5.43 1.92
N ALA A 83 -9.80 5.93 1.83
CA ALA A 83 -8.79 5.77 2.86
C ALA A 83 -8.16 7.13 3.22
N VAL A 84 -8.00 7.38 4.52
CA VAL A 84 -7.30 8.54 5.07
C VAL A 84 -6.00 8.05 5.69
N VAL A 85 -4.87 8.55 5.19
CA VAL A 85 -3.54 8.25 5.75
C VAL A 85 -3.10 9.41 6.63
N ALA A 86 -3.09 9.20 7.94
CA ALA A 86 -2.59 10.17 8.90
C ALA A 86 -1.06 10.01 9.04
N ILE A 87 -0.32 11.02 8.60
CA ILE A 87 1.16 11.06 8.63
C ILE A 87 1.66 12.04 9.70
N HIS A 88 2.88 11.82 10.18
CA HIS A 88 3.52 12.79 11.06
C HIS A 88 3.83 14.09 10.28
N LYS A 89 3.75 15.24 10.95
CA LYS A 89 3.94 16.57 10.30
C LYS A 89 5.30 16.74 9.61
N ASP A 90 6.31 16.03 10.10
CA ASP A 90 7.68 16.13 9.60
C ASP A 90 7.92 15.15 8.43
N ASP A 91 6.90 14.36 8.03
CA ASP A 91 7.04 13.26 7.07
C ASP A 91 6.94 13.77 5.64
N MET A 92 8.08 14.23 5.15
CA MET A 92 8.22 14.80 3.82
C MET A 92 8.30 13.75 2.71
N GLN A 93 8.42 12.45 3.04
CA GLN A 93 8.61 11.38 2.05
C GLN A 93 7.28 10.72 1.66
N THR A 94 6.33 10.64 2.60
CA THR A 94 5.07 9.91 2.39
C THR A 94 4.09 10.64 1.48
N PHE A 95 4.05 11.97 1.56
CA PHE A 95 3.16 12.75 0.71
C PHE A 95 3.53 12.62 -0.79
N PRO A 96 4.81 12.81 -1.21
CA PRO A 96 5.22 12.53 -2.59
C PRO A 96 4.98 11.08 -3.02
N PHE A 97 5.19 10.11 -2.13
CA PHE A 97 4.93 8.70 -2.41
C PHE A 97 3.46 8.45 -2.77
N LEU A 98 2.52 9.03 -2.00
CA LEU A 98 1.08 8.89 -2.28
C LEU A 98 0.67 9.57 -3.59
N LEU A 99 1.30 10.70 -3.94
CA LEU A 99 1.01 11.42 -5.19
C LEU A 99 1.61 10.75 -6.44
N GLY A 100 2.81 10.16 -6.32
CA GLY A 100 3.54 9.56 -7.45
C GLY A 100 3.31 8.06 -7.66
N GLY A 101 2.90 7.33 -6.60
CA GLY A 101 2.78 5.86 -6.62
C GLY A 101 1.39 5.32 -7.00
N LEU A 102 0.34 6.15 -7.00
CA LEU A 102 -1.03 5.74 -7.37
C LEU A 102 -1.32 5.88 -8.88
N CYS A 103 -0.47 6.57 -9.64
CA CYS A 103 -0.71 6.90 -11.05
C CYS A 103 -0.44 5.76 -12.05
N THR A 104 -0.01 4.57 -11.63
CA THR A 104 0.21 3.41 -12.53
C THR A 104 -0.89 2.35 -12.48
N ILE A 105 -1.98 2.56 -11.72
CA ILE A 105 -3.12 1.61 -11.67
C ILE A 105 -4.27 2.05 -12.62
N ALA A 106 -4.17 3.22 -13.25
CA ALA A 106 -5.15 3.71 -14.22
C ALA A 106 -4.61 3.65 -15.66
N SER A 107 -4.42 2.44 -16.21
CA SER A 107 -4.48 2.21 -17.66
C SER A 107 -4.33 0.71 -17.96
N ASN A 108 -5.45 -0.01 -18.10
CA ASN A 108 -5.57 -1.20 -18.94
C ASN A 108 -7.05 -1.59 -19.12
N ASP A 109 -7.90 -0.60 -19.39
CA ASP A 109 -9.19 -0.86 -20.04
C ASP A 109 -9.04 -0.56 -21.53
N PRO A 110 -8.89 -1.57 -22.42
CA PRO A 110 -9.11 -1.37 -23.83
C PRO A 110 -10.64 -1.31 -24.07
N ILE A 111 -11.17 -0.11 -24.23
CA ILE A 111 -12.46 0.09 -24.89
C ILE A 111 -12.18 0.66 -26.29
N PHE A 112 -12.69 -0.09 -27.27
CA PHE A 112 -12.65 0.07 -28.74
C PHE A 112 -11.48 -0.60 -29.47
#